data_AF-A0A9X3IUS3-F1
#
_entry.id   AF-A0A9X3IUS3-F1
#
_cell.length_a   1.000
_cell.length_b   1.000
_cell.length_c   1.000
_cell.angle_alpha   90.00
_cell.angle_beta   90.00
_cell.angle_gamma   90.00
#
_symmetry.space_group_name_H-M   'P 1'
#
loop_
_entity.id
_entity.type
_entity.pdbx_description
1 polymer ?
#
loop_
_entity_poly.entity_id
_entity_poly.type
_entity_poly.pdbx_seq_one_letter_code
_entity_poly.pdbx_strand_id
1 'polypeptide(L)'
;MLLRTFAEHGDVGRTAASAGQQLDADIDEALVRAWLLAFAELGLLEAPDRTREQLRERQRQTRRRHYEDRWNDKLRALLPRLRELPYYAKTLPAEPPGDDSPIDLASLPVLDKAAVRSHFDEFLPASMPAGGIRWLSTSGTTGERQQVVRSLADWDASQPHTWALNRVVEAARGERFCRLTTPFCDGSECHLRGASRAERTRGPRLSLDSGLDIAALSPARLEQMAAELREHEPAYVLADPSYLAMFADQALRRRLPLPRLRFVITAYELCSALHRQVIERTFECPVYDAYGATEYGALAVQCEAGRYHVNPGASSSSCATTGPATTPASCSSPPSTSD
;
A
#
# COMPACT_ATOMS: atom_id res chain seq x y z
N MET A 1 -8.12 -25.59 -7.52
CA MET A 1 -7.86 -26.22 -6.19
C MET A 1 -6.51 -25.79 -5.62
N LEU A 2 -5.35 -26.20 -6.18
CA LEU A 2 -4.01 -25.82 -5.64
C LEU A 2 -3.81 -24.32 -5.43
N LEU A 3 -4.26 -23.44 -6.34
CA LEU A 3 -4.12 -21.99 -6.16
C LEU A 3 -5.00 -21.44 -5.02
N ARG A 4 -6.17 -22.04 -4.76
CA ARG A 4 -7.02 -21.71 -3.59
C ARG A 4 -6.37 -22.21 -2.31
N THR A 5 -5.93 -23.47 -2.28
CA THR A 5 -5.25 -24.07 -1.13
C THR A 5 -3.92 -23.37 -0.81
N PHE A 6 -3.18 -22.92 -1.84
CA PHE A 6 -1.93 -22.16 -1.68
C PHE A 6 -2.20 -20.77 -1.13
N ALA A 7 -3.30 -20.13 -1.54
CA ALA A 7 -3.72 -18.85 -1.01
C ALA A 7 -4.11 -18.91 0.48
N GLU A 8 -4.53 -20.08 0.98
CA GLU A 8 -4.85 -20.31 2.40
C GLU A 8 -3.62 -20.62 3.26
N HIS A 9 -2.67 -21.40 2.73
CA HIS A 9 -1.56 -21.94 3.53
C HIS A 9 -0.23 -21.20 3.31
N GLY A 10 -0.05 -20.51 2.19
CA GLY A 10 1.17 -19.77 1.82
C GLY A 10 2.43 -20.63 1.61
N ASP A 11 2.36 -21.92 1.90
CA ASP A 11 3.45 -22.88 1.86
C ASP A 11 3.17 -23.93 0.77
N VAL A 12 4.03 -23.96 -0.26
CA VAL A 12 3.89 -24.84 -1.42
C VAL A 12 3.92 -26.32 -0.99
N GLY A 13 4.74 -26.67 0.00
CA GLY A 13 4.89 -28.03 0.49
C GLY A 13 3.65 -28.52 1.24
N ARG A 14 3.08 -27.69 2.12
CA ARG A 14 1.80 -28.00 2.80
C ARG A 14 0.63 -28.04 1.82
N THR A 15 0.63 -27.14 0.84
CA THR A 15 -0.39 -27.13 -0.21
C THR A 15 -0.33 -28.40 -1.06
N ALA A 16 0.86 -28.84 -1.45
CA ALA A 16 1.08 -30.08 -2.16
C ALA A 16 0.70 -31.31 -1.32
N ALA A 17 1.00 -31.30 -0.02
CA ALA A 17 0.62 -32.38 0.89
C ALA A 17 -0.90 -32.46 1.14
N SER A 18 -1.58 -31.32 1.30
CA SER A 18 -3.04 -31.25 1.46
C SER A 18 -3.78 -31.62 0.17
N ALA A 19 -3.31 -31.12 -0.98
CA ALA A 19 -3.80 -31.57 -2.28
C ALA A 19 -3.50 -33.07 -2.48
N GLY A 20 -2.35 -33.56 -2.00
CA GLY A 20 -1.95 -34.96 -2.00
C GLY A 20 -2.84 -35.86 -1.14
N GLN A 21 -3.26 -35.40 0.05
CA GLN A 21 -4.22 -36.13 0.89
C GLN A 21 -5.64 -36.14 0.29
N GLN A 22 -6.00 -35.13 -0.51
CA GLN A 22 -7.24 -35.17 -1.31
C GLN A 22 -7.10 -36.04 -2.58
N LEU A 23 -5.88 -36.36 -3.01
CA LEU A 23 -5.54 -37.25 -4.12
C LEU A 23 -5.43 -38.73 -3.70
N ASP A 24 -5.52 -39.06 -2.41
CA ASP A 24 -5.68 -40.45 -1.90
C ASP A 24 -7.08 -41.02 -2.18
N ALA A 25 -8.00 -40.21 -2.73
CA ALA A 25 -9.16 -40.71 -3.47
C ALA A 25 -8.74 -40.91 -4.93
N ASP A 26 -8.88 -42.15 -5.43
CA ASP A 26 -8.47 -42.63 -6.76
C ASP A 26 -8.12 -41.52 -7.76
N ILE A 27 -6.82 -41.36 -8.04
CA ILE A 27 -6.34 -40.46 -9.10
C ILE A 27 -6.89 -40.96 -10.43
N ASP A 28 -8.01 -40.40 -10.85
CA ASP A 28 -8.62 -40.74 -12.14
C ASP A 28 -8.00 -39.93 -13.28
N GLU A 29 -8.19 -40.42 -14.50
CA GLU A 29 -7.68 -39.80 -15.72
C GLU A 29 -8.23 -38.37 -15.92
N ALA A 30 -9.45 -38.09 -15.47
CA ALA A 30 -10.09 -36.79 -15.60
C ALA A 30 -9.40 -35.72 -14.73
N LEU A 31 -9.01 -36.08 -13.50
CA LEU A 31 -8.28 -35.22 -12.60
C LEU A 31 -6.87 -34.92 -13.14
N VAL A 32 -6.15 -35.95 -13.61
CA VAL A 32 -4.83 -35.77 -14.25
C VAL A 32 -4.93 -34.88 -15.48
N ARG A 33 -5.97 -35.07 -16.31
CA ARG A 33 -6.21 -34.24 -17.49
C ARG A 33 -6.51 -32.79 -17.11
N ALA A 34 -7.28 -32.55 -16.05
CA ALA A 34 -7.55 -31.20 -15.54
C ALA A 34 -6.26 -30.51 -15.03
N TRP A 35 -5.38 -31.24 -14.35
CA TRP A 35 -4.07 -30.74 -13.93
C TRP A 35 -3.19 -30.36 -15.11
N LEU A 36 -3.08 -31.23 -16.11
CA LEU A 36 -2.28 -30.97 -17.30
C LEU A 36 -2.81 -29.76 -18.08
N LEU A 37 -4.14 -29.62 -18.21
CA LEU A 37 -4.74 -28.44 -18.82
C LEU A 37 -4.41 -27.16 -18.04
N ALA A 38 -4.52 -27.17 -16.70
CA ALA A 38 -4.18 -26.01 -15.88
C ALA A 38 -2.70 -25.64 -15.98
N PHE A 39 -1.79 -26.62 -15.99
CA PHE A 39 -0.36 -26.37 -16.19
C PHE A 39 -0.05 -25.87 -17.61
N ALA A 40 -0.74 -26.38 -18.64
CA ALA A 40 -0.62 -25.89 -20.01
C ALA A 40 -1.10 -24.44 -20.14
N GLU A 41 -2.25 -24.09 -19.54
CA GLU A 41 -2.78 -22.73 -19.49
C GLU A 41 -1.82 -21.75 -18.80
N LEU A 42 -1.16 -22.20 -17.74
CA LEU A 42 -0.13 -21.44 -17.04
C LEU A 42 1.23 -21.41 -17.77
N GLY A 43 1.35 -22.12 -18.90
CA GLY A 43 2.58 -22.23 -19.69
C GLY A 43 3.70 -23.01 -19.00
N LEU A 44 3.35 -23.87 -18.03
CA LEU A 44 4.28 -24.66 -17.22
C LEU A 44 4.63 -26.02 -17.84
N LEU A 45 3.92 -26.45 -18.90
CA LEU A 45 4.18 -27.70 -19.63
C LEU A 45 4.97 -27.51 -20.94
N GLU A 46 5.24 -26.27 -21.35
CA GLU A 46 5.91 -25.98 -22.62
C GLU A 46 7.37 -25.56 -22.42
N ALA A 47 8.14 -25.64 -23.50
CA ALA A 47 9.60 -25.73 -23.60
C ALA A 47 10.45 -24.94 -22.56
N PRO A 48 11.58 -25.53 -22.08
CA PRO A 48 12.42 -25.01 -21.00
C PRO A 48 13.20 -23.72 -21.34
N ASP A 49 13.12 -23.24 -22.59
CA ASP A 49 13.85 -22.10 -23.14
C ASP A 49 13.09 -20.76 -23.04
N ARG A 50 11.86 -20.75 -22.50
CA ARG A 50 11.10 -19.51 -22.31
C ARG A 50 11.73 -18.58 -21.27
N THR A 51 11.80 -17.29 -21.59
CA THR A 51 12.22 -16.27 -20.63
C THR A 51 11.13 -16.04 -19.58
N ARG A 52 11.52 -15.54 -18.40
CA ARG A 52 10.58 -15.17 -17.32
C ARG A 52 9.53 -14.16 -17.77
N GLU A 53 9.86 -13.29 -18.72
CA GLU A 53 8.96 -12.28 -19.25
C GLU A 53 7.87 -12.90 -20.13
N GLN A 54 8.23 -13.84 -21.01
CA GLN A 54 7.28 -14.57 -21.85
C GLN A 54 6.31 -15.42 -20.99
N LEU A 55 6.80 -16.04 -19.92
CA LEU A 55 5.96 -16.75 -18.95
C LEU A 55 5.00 -15.78 -18.23
N ARG A 56 5.50 -14.62 -17.81
CA ARG A 56 4.68 -13.59 -17.16
C ARG A 56 3.57 -13.09 -18.09
N GLU A 57 3.86 -12.80 -19.35
CA GLU A 57 2.85 -12.29 -20.27
C GLU A 57 1.76 -13.33 -20.52
N ARG A 58 2.13 -14.59 -20.75
CA ARG A 58 1.15 -15.67 -20.94
C ARG A 58 0.23 -15.86 -19.74
N GLN A 59 0.79 -15.84 -18.54
CA GLN A 59 0.04 -15.99 -17.29
C GLN A 59 -0.78 -14.75 -16.91
N ARG A 60 -0.66 -13.63 -17.65
CA ARG A 60 -1.27 -12.35 -17.27
C ARG A 60 -2.80 -12.44 -17.17
N GLN A 61 -3.46 -13.09 -18.14
CA GLN A 61 -4.91 -13.25 -18.13
C GLN A 61 -5.37 -14.15 -16.97
N THR A 62 -4.69 -15.27 -16.74
CA THR A 62 -5.02 -16.18 -15.63
C THR A 62 -4.82 -15.52 -14.27
N ARG A 63 -3.73 -14.76 -14.08
CA ARG A 63 -3.53 -13.96 -12.86
C ARG A 63 -4.65 -12.94 -12.67
N ARG A 64 -5.04 -12.24 -13.74
CA ARG A 64 -6.14 -11.26 -13.69
C ARG A 64 -7.46 -11.91 -13.25
N ARG A 65 -7.85 -13.03 -13.87
CA ARG A 65 -9.04 -13.79 -13.45
C ARG A 65 -8.95 -14.22 -12.00
N HIS A 66 -7.80 -14.72 -11.56
CA HIS A 66 -7.61 -15.10 -10.17
C HIS A 66 -7.74 -13.93 -9.19
N TYR A 67 -7.26 -12.73 -9.56
CA TYR A 67 -7.49 -11.53 -8.76
C TYR A 67 -8.96 -11.13 -8.72
N GLU A 68 -9.67 -11.20 -9.85
CA GLU A 68 -11.11 -10.92 -9.95
C GLU A 68 -11.93 -11.91 -9.10
N ASP A 69 -11.62 -13.21 -9.16
CA ASP A 69 -12.27 -14.25 -8.35
C ASP A 69 -12.06 -14.00 -6.85
N ARG A 70 -10.80 -13.79 -6.44
CA ARG A 70 -10.47 -13.50 -5.04
C ARG A 70 -11.15 -12.24 -4.54
N TRP A 71 -11.32 -11.24 -5.41
CA TRP A 71 -12.05 -10.03 -5.09
C TRP A 71 -13.54 -10.35 -4.87
N ASN A 72 -14.17 -11.08 -5.80
CA ASN A 72 -15.57 -11.48 -5.68
C ASN A 72 -15.81 -12.25 -4.38
N ASP A 73 -14.94 -13.20 -4.04
CA ASP A 73 -15.02 -13.95 -2.79
C ASP A 73 -14.93 -13.04 -1.56
N LYS A 74 -14.05 -12.05 -1.57
CA LYS A 74 -13.96 -11.03 -0.49
C LYS A 74 -15.23 -10.21 -0.39
N LEU A 75 -15.77 -9.71 -1.50
CA LEU A 75 -17.00 -8.92 -1.50
C LEU A 75 -18.19 -9.75 -0.99
N ARG A 76 -18.33 -11.00 -1.44
CA ARG A 76 -19.38 -11.92 -0.94
C ARG A 76 -19.28 -12.14 0.56
N ALA A 77 -18.07 -12.24 1.11
CA ALA A 77 -17.85 -12.36 2.55
C ALA A 77 -18.10 -11.04 3.32
N LEU A 78 -17.85 -9.88 2.70
CA LEU A 78 -17.96 -8.57 3.34
C LEU A 78 -19.38 -7.99 3.29
N LEU A 79 -20.10 -8.12 2.18
CA LEU A 79 -21.40 -7.48 1.97
C LEU A 79 -22.45 -7.83 3.05
N PRO A 80 -22.62 -9.10 3.48
CA PRO A 80 -23.55 -9.43 4.56
C PRO A 80 -23.18 -8.73 5.87
N ARG A 81 -21.88 -8.68 6.20
CA ARG A 81 -21.38 -8.00 7.41
C ARG A 81 -21.56 -6.48 7.33
N LEU A 82 -21.39 -5.89 6.14
CA LEU A 82 -21.68 -4.48 5.94
C LEU A 82 -23.16 -4.18 6.19
N ARG A 83 -24.08 -5.05 5.77
CA ARG A 83 -25.53 -4.88 6.01
C ARG A 83 -25.92 -4.90 7.49
N GLU A 84 -25.07 -5.37 8.40
CA GLU A 84 -25.29 -5.25 9.84
C GLU A 84 -25.18 -3.80 10.34
N LEU A 85 -24.51 -2.93 9.56
CA LEU A 85 -24.36 -1.51 9.87
C LEU A 85 -25.59 -0.72 9.40
N PRO A 86 -26.13 0.21 10.22
CA PRO A 86 -27.36 0.94 9.88
C PRO A 86 -27.33 1.66 8.54
N TYR A 87 -26.18 2.20 8.12
CA TYR A 87 -26.06 2.91 6.84
C TYR A 87 -26.21 1.97 5.65
N TYR A 88 -25.50 0.85 5.68
CA TYR A 88 -25.47 -0.11 4.56
C TYR A 88 -26.72 -0.98 4.49
N ALA A 89 -27.40 -1.21 5.62
CA ALA A 89 -28.73 -1.83 5.64
C ALA A 89 -29.75 -1.05 4.78
N LYS A 90 -29.59 0.27 4.68
CA LYS A 90 -30.48 1.16 3.91
C LYS A 90 -30.02 1.40 2.47
N THR A 91 -28.71 1.34 2.22
CA THR A 91 -28.11 1.83 0.97
C THR A 91 -27.60 0.73 0.05
N LEU A 92 -27.23 -0.44 0.57
CA LEU A 92 -26.80 -1.54 -0.29
C LEU A 92 -28.02 -2.12 -1.03
N PRO A 93 -27.87 -2.49 -2.32
CA PRO A 93 -28.92 -3.20 -3.03
C PRO A 93 -29.23 -4.55 -2.34
N ALA A 94 -30.43 -5.07 -2.60
CA ALA A 94 -30.79 -6.41 -2.15
C ALA A 94 -29.78 -7.45 -2.65
N GLU A 95 -29.60 -8.54 -1.90
CA GLU A 95 -28.68 -9.59 -2.29
C GLU A 95 -29.10 -10.20 -3.63
N PRO A 96 -28.19 -10.24 -4.63
CA PRO A 96 -28.46 -11.01 -5.83
C PRO A 96 -28.60 -12.50 -5.43
N PRO A 97 -29.57 -13.23 -5.99
CA PRO A 97 -29.83 -14.60 -5.59
C PRO A 97 -28.69 -15.52 -6.01
N GLY A 98 -27.83 -15.88 -5.05
CA GLY A 98 -27.10 -17.17 -4.97
C GLY A 98 -26.33 -17.65 -6.21
N ASP A 99 -25.96 -16.77 -7.14
CA ASP A 99 -25.18 -17.15 -8.31
C ASP A 99 -23.68 -16.92 -8.09
N ASP A 100 -22.85 -17.73 -8.76
CA ASP A 100 -21.40 -17.56 -8.77
C ASP A 100 -20.97 -16.40 -9.70
N SER A 101 -21.91 -15.57 -10.18
CA SER A 101 -21.60 -14.46 -11.08
C SER A 101 -20.77 -13.40 -10.37
N PRO A 102 -19.86 -12.72 -11.09
CA PRO A 102 -19.11 -11.58 -10.55
C PRO A 102 -20.04 -10.49 -10.00
N ILE A 103 -19.68 -9.91 -8.86
CA ILE A 103 -20.43 -8.79 -8.28
C ILE A 103 -20.19 -7.55 -9.14
N ASP A 104 -21.28 -6.94 -9.62
CA ASP A 104 -21.21 -5.67 -10.35
C ASP A 104 -20.93 -4.52 -9.38
N LEU A 105 -19.69 -4.02 -9.39
CA LEU A 105 -19.26 -2.88 -8.59
C LEU A 105 -20.05 -1.60 -8.93
N ALA A 106 -20.53 -1.45 -10.17
CA ALA A 106 -21.28 -0.27 -10.58
C ALA A 106 -22.67 -0.20 -9.93
N SER A 107 -23.20 -1.33 -9.46
CA SER A 107 -24.46 -1.40 -8.72
C SER A 107 -24.34 -1.02 -7.24
N LEU A 108 -23.11 -0.94 -6.70
CA LEU A 108 -22.88 -0.61 -5.30
C LEU A 108 -22.86 0.92 -5.11
N PRO A 109 -23.44 1.44 -4.01
CA PRO A 109 -23.43 2.87 -3.73
C PRO A 109 -21.99 3.36 -3.51
N VAL A 110 -21.65 4.49 -4.15
CA VAL A 110 -20.39 5.19 -3.90
C VAL A 110 -20.50 5.94 -2.58
N LEU A 111 -19.59 5.64 -1.66
CA LEU A 111 -19.52 6.32 -0.37
C LEU A 111 -18.62 7.56 -0.47
N ASP A 112 -19.21 8.75 -0.38
CA ASP A 112 -18.49 10.01 -0.36
C ASP A 112 -18.20 10.51 1.07
N LYS A 113 -17.35 11.54 1.17
CA LYS A 113 -16.97 12.13 2.47
C LYS A 113 -18.15 12.77 3.19
N ALA A 114 -19.10 13.34 2.45
CA ALA A 114 -20.25 14.01 3.06
C ALA A 114 -21.18 12.99 3.74
N ALA A 115 -21.42 11.84 3.09
CA ALA A 115 -22.18 10.73 3.63
C ALA A 115 -21.52 10.15 4.88
N VAL A 116 -20.22 9.87 4.86
CA VAL A 116 -19.50 9.37 6.04
C VAL A 116 -19.57 10.35 7.21
N ARG A 117 -19.51 11.65 6.95
CA ARG A 117 -19.63 12.68 8.00
C ARG A 117 -21.05 12.76 8.56
N SER A 118 -22.06 12.81 7.70
CA SER A 118 -23.46 12.98 8.12
C SER A 118 -24.06 11.73 8.75
N HIS A 119 -23.50 10.56 8.50
CA HIS A 119 -23.98 9.27 9.00
C HIS A 119 -22.94 8.52 9.82
N PHE A 120 -22.00 9.24 10.47
CA PHE A 120 -20.85 8.62 11.14
C PHE A 120 -21.25 7.50 12.12
N ASP A 121 -22.24 7.74 12.97
CA ASP A 121 -22.73 6.77 13.96
C ASP A 121 -23.34 5.52 13.31
N GLU A 122 -23.80 5.63 12.06
CA GLU A 122 -24.37 4.51 11.29
C GLU A 122 -23.30 3.59 10.67
N PHE A 123 -22.02 3.95 10.75
CA PHE A 123 -20.89 3.11 10.34
C PHE A 123 -20.24 2.36 11.50
N LEU A 124 -20.68 2.61 12.75
CA LEU A 124 -20.15 1.95 13.92
C LEU A 124 -20.90 0.64 14.20
N PRO A 125 -20.19 -0.46 14.50
CA PRO A 125 -20.84 -1.69 14.92
C PRO A 125 -21.52 -1.50 16.28
N ALA A 126 -22.58 -2.27 16.55
CA ALA A 126 -23.31 -2.21 17.82
C ALA A 126 -22.43 -2.47 19.05
N SER A 127 -21.35 -3.24 18.88
CA SER A 127 -20.31 -3.45 19.89
C SER A 127 -18.92 -3.27 19.27
N MET A 128 -18.03 -2.61 20.01
CA MET A 128 -16.67 -2.36 19.55
C MET A 128 -15.80 -3.63 19.69
N PRO A 129 -14.91 -3.91 18.72
CA PRO A 129 -14.06 -5.09 18.75
C PRO A 129 -13.06 -5.05 19.92
N ALA A 130 -12.80 -6.22 20.52
CA ALA A 130 -11.92 -6.38 21.69
C ALA A 130 -10.43 -6.06 21.44
N GLY A 131 -10.02 -5.81 20.18
CA GLY A 131 -8.63 -5.53 19.78
C GLY A 131 -8.20 -4.06 19.85
N GLY A 132 -9.05 -3.19 20.40
CA GLY A 132 -8.79 -1.75 20.47
C GLY A 132 -9.04 -1.03 19.15
N ILE A 133 -9.36 0.26 19.26
CA ILE A 133 -9.67 1.12 18.13
C ILE A 133 -8.77 2.33 18.12
N ARG A 134 -8.52 2.83 16.92
CA ARG A 134 -7.88 4.11 16.67
C ARG A 134 -8.90 5.07 16.12
N TRP A 135 -9.07 6.17 16.83
CA TRP A 135 -9.78 7.34 16.34
C TRP A 135 -8.80 8.18 15.52
N LEU A 136 -9.14 8.38 14.26
CA LEU A 136 -8.40 9.21 13.33
C LEU A 136 -9.28 10.39 12.94
N SER A 137 -8.64 11.52 12.66
CA SER A 137 -9.30 12.67 12.06
C SER A 137 -8.51 13.08 10.82
N THR A 138 -9.21 13.36 9.72
CA THR A 138 -8.57 13.86 8.51
C THR A 138 -8.03 15.28 8.73
N SER A 139 -7.05 15.68 7.93
CA SER A 139 -6.31 16.95 8.05
C SER A 139 -7.10 18.22 7.63
N GLY A 140 -8.39 18.10 7.32
CA GLY A 140 -9.24 19.20 6.83
C GLY A 140 -9.41 20.38 7.80
N THR A 141 -10.03 21.46 7.33
CA THR A 141 -10.44 22.59 8.19
C THR A 141 -11.45 22.11 9.26
N THR A 142 -11.60 22.83 10.37
CA THR A 142 -12.38 22.38 11.54
C THR A 142 -13.81 21.92 11.21
N GLY A 143 -14.43 22.40 10.13
CA GLY A 143 -15.76 21.97 9.66
C GLY A 143 -15.78 20.81 8.65
N GLU A 144 -14.63 20.40 8.12
CA GLU A 144 -14.50 19.35 7.08
C GLU A 144 -13.74 18.11 7.56
N ARG A 145 -13.27 18.11 8.82
CA ARG A 145 -12.60 16.94 9.39
C ARG A 145 -13.58 15.78 9.52
N GLN A 146 -13.16 14.65 8.99
CA GLN A 146 -13.86 13.39 9.07
C GLN A 146 -13.24 12.54 10.16
N GLN A 147 -14.07 12.05 11.06
CA GLN A 147 -13.66 11.00 11.97
C GLN A 147 -13.65 9.67 11.23
N VAL A 148 -12.60 8.89 11.43
CA VAL A 148 -12.47 7.52 10.93
C VAL A 148 -12.12 6.64 12.11
N VAL A 149 -12.88 5.57 12.29
CA VAL A 149 -12.58 4.55 13.29
C VAL A 149 -11.94 3.37 12.59
N ARG A 150 -10.85 2.87 13.15
CA ARG A 150 -10.18 1.69 12.64
C ARG A 150 -9.74 0.77 13.74
N SER A 151 -9.84 -0.53 13.49
CA SER A 151 -9.18 -1.56 14.31
C SER A 151 -7.66 -1.33 14.28
N LEU A 152 -7.03 -1.35 15.46
CA LEU A 152 -5.58 -1.27 15.56
C LEU A 152 -4.90 -2.47 14.88
N ALA A 153 -5.47 -3.66 15.04
CA ALA A 153 -4.97 -4.86 14.38
C ALA A 153 -4.99 -4.75 12.85
N ASP A 154 -6.05 -4.16 12.28
CA ASP A 154 -6.15 -3.97 10.83
C ASP A 154 -5.14 -2.93 10.32
N TRP A 155 -4.90 -1.88 11.10
CA TRP A 155 -3.88 -0.88 10.80
C TRP A 155 -2.49 -1.53 10.74
N ASP A 156 -2.13 -2.30 11.76
CA ASP A 156 -0.83 -2.95 11.88
C ASP A 156 -0.62 -4.06 10.83
N ALA A 157 -1.69 -4.75 10.42
CA ALA A 157 -1.63 -5.76 9.36
C ALA A 157 -1.54 -5.16 7.94
N SER A 158 -2.13 -3.98 7.70
CA SER A 158 -2.22 -3.41 6.34
C SER A 158 -0.89 -2.90 5.80
N GLN A 159 -0.08 -2.24 6.63
CA GLN A 159 1.17 -1.61 6.19
C GLN A 159 2.23 -2.62 5.74
N PRO A 160 2.54 -3.71 6.48
CA PRO A 160 3.51 -4.70 6.04
C PRO A 160 3.18 -5.33 4.69
N HIS A 161 1.89 -5.53 4.39
CA HIS A 161 1.48 -6.08 3.10
C HIS A 161 1.78 -5.12 1.95
N THR A 162 1.51 -3.82 2.11
CA THR A 162 1.86 -2.82 1.09
C THR A 162 3.37 -2.74 0.91
N TRP A 163 4.14 -2.74 2.01
CA TRP A 163 5.60 -2.73 1.96
C TRP A 163 6.19 -3.95 1.26
N ALA A 164 5.57 -5.12 1.41
CA ALA A 164 5.98 -6.35 0.73
C ALA A 164 5.91 -6.30 -0.80
N LEU A 165 5.16 -5.35 -1.37
CA LEU A 165 5.04 -5.19 -2.83
C LEU A 165 6.26 -4.51 -3.48
N ASN A 166 7.14 -3.91 -2.68
CA ASN A 166 8.45 -3.46 -3.13
C ASN A 166 9.54 -4.28 -2.42
N ARG A 167 10.34 -5.02 -3.18
CA ARG A 167 11.35 -5.93 -2.64
C ARG A 167 12.43 -5.23 -1.81
N VAL A 168 12.83 -4.02 -2.20
CA VAL A 168 13.85 -3.24 -1.48
C VAL A 168 13.30 -2.76 -0.13
N VAL A 169 12.06 -2.32 -0.11
CA VAL A 169 11.35 -1.90 1.10
C VAL A 169 11.10 -3.08 2.03
N GLU A 170 10.62 -4.19 1.48
CA GLU A 170 10.40 -5.45 2.21
C GLU A 170 11.68 -5.95 2.89
N ALA A 171 12.81 -5.93 2.16
CA ALA A 171 14.10 -6.36 2.68
C ALA A 171 14.63 -5.47 3.80
N ALA A 172 14.14 -4.22 3.92
CA ALA A 172 14.56 -3.27 4.95
C ALA A 172 13.60 -3.21 6.14
N ARG A 173 12.58 -4.07 6.20
CA ARG A 173 11.67 -4.10 7.35
C ARG A 173 12.42 -4.41 8.63
N GLY A 174 12.12 -3.64 9.68
CA GLY A 174 12.74 -3.79 10.99
C GLY A 174 14.10 -3.10 11.14
N GLU A 175 14.68 -2.59 10.04
CA GLU A 175 15.91 -1.81 10.11
C GLU A 175 15.68 -0.41 10.69
N ARG A 176 16.75 0.20 11.18
CA ARG A 176 16.72 1.58 11.65
C ARG A 176 16.27 2.50 10.54
N PHE A 177 15.32 3.38 10.82
CA PHE A 177 14.86 4.38 9.87
C PHE A 177 14.52 5.70 10.56
N CYS A 178 14.59 6.78 9.79
CA CYS A 178 14.09 8.07 10.23
C CYS A 178 12.76 8.38 9.56
N ARG A 179 11.89 9.08 10.28
CA ARG A 179 10.63 9.60 9.75
C ARG A 179 10.62 11.11 9.80
N LEU A 180 10.17 11.75 8.73
CA LEU A 180 10.03 13.21 8.64
C LEU A 180 8.69 13.55 7.99
N THR A 181 7.72 14.00 8.76
CA THR A 181 6.44 14.44 8.21
C THR A 181 5.98 15.73 8.90
N THR A 182 4.88 16.30 8.41
CA THR A 182 4.27 17.46 9.04
C THR A 182 3.55 17.02 10.32
N PRO A 183 3.50 17.86 11.38
CA PRO A 183 2.73 17.56 12.59
C PRO A 183 1.22 17.38 12.34
N PHE A 184 0.73 17.78 11.15
CA PHE A 184 -0.67 17.65 10.75
C PHE A 184 -0.98 16.32 10.07
N CYS A 185 0.02 15.70 9.45
CA CYS A 185 -0.13 14.46 8.68
C CYS A 185 -0.03 13.19 9.55
N ASP A 186 0.56 13.29 10.75
CA ASP A 186 0.57 12.21 11.73
C ASP A 186 0.21 12.74 13.13
N GLY A 187 -1.01 12.40 13.60
CA GLY A 187 -1.47 12.76 14.95
C GLY A 187 -0.58 12.22 16.07
N SER A 188 0.25 11.20 15.79
CA SER A 188 1.25 10.70 16.74
C SER A 188 2.53 11.55 16.80
N GLU A 189 2.66 12.56 15.94
CA GLU A 189 3.78 13.51 15.95
C GLU A 189 3.39 14.91 16.44
N CYS A 190 2.10 15.23 16.45
CA CYS A 190 1.60 16.54 16.91
C CYS A 190 2.05 16.92 18.34
N HIS A 191 2.23 15.93 19.22
CA HIS A 191 2.68 16.11 20.61
C HIS A 191 4.20 16.06 20.79
N LEU A 192 4.97 15.79 19.74
CA LEU A 192 6.43 15.64 19.81
C LEU A 192 7.18 16.97 19.68
N ARG A 193 6.49 18.11 19.73
CA ARG A 193 7.11 19.43 19.64
C ARG A 193 8.01 19.69 20.84
N GLY A 194 9.28 20.00 20.56
CA GLY A 194 10.26 20.20 21.62
C GLY A 194 10.61 18.92 22.39
N ALA A 195 10.11 17.76 21.95
CA ALA A 195 10.44 16.48 22.56
C ALA A 195 11.92 16.15 22.34
N SER A 196 12.53 15.58 23.37
CA SER A 196 13.89 15.06 23.32
C SER A 196 14.02 13.97 22.26
N ARG A 197 15.25 13.72 21.80
CA ARG A 197 15.54 12.61 20.88
C ARG A 197 15.03 11.27 21.42
N ALA A 198 15.16 11.04 22.73
CA ALA A 198 14.70 9.81 23.37
C ALA A 198 13.18 9.62 23.23
N GLU A 199 12.39 10.67 23.46
CA GLU A 199 10.92 10.64 23.33
C GLU A 199 10.45 10.46 21.87
N ARG A 200 11.23 10.96 20.91
CA ARG A 200 10.97 10.81 19.47
C ARG A 200 11.43 9.46 18.90
N THR A 201 12.16 8.67 19.66
CA THR A 201 12.67 7.35 19.25
C THR A 201 11.74 6.25 19.73
N ARG A 202 11.23 5.43 18.80
CA ARG A 202 10.38 4.27 19.11
C ARG A 202 10.87 3.04 18.37
N GLY A 203 11.49 2.10 19.10
CA GLY A 203 12.14 0.94 18.49
C GLY A 203 13.20 1.36 17.48
N PRO A 204 13.20 0.85 16.23
CA PRO A 204 14.18 1.23 15.20
C PRO A 204 13.92 2.62 14.59
N ARG A 205 12.80 3.25 14.92
CA ARG A 205 12.34 4.50 14.30
C ARG A 205 12.77 5.72 15.10
N LEU A 206 13.38 6.70 14.45
CA LEU A 206 13.54 8.06 14.96
C LEU A 206 12.65 9.03 14.19
N SER A 207 11.80 9.81 14.87
CA SER A 207 11.08 10.94 14.25
C SER A 207 11.98 12.16 14.26
N LEU A 208 12.30 12.74 13.11
CA LEU A 208 13.03 14.00 13.04
C LEU A 208 12.12 15.16 13.43
N ASP A 209 12.68 16.17 14.09
CA ASP A 209 11.93 17.34 14.53
C ASP A 209 11.73 18.32 13.35
N SER A 210 10.65 18.11 12.59
CA SER A 210 10.27 18.94 11.44
C SER A 210 9.79 20.35 11.82
N GLY A 211 9.51 20.60 13.11
CA GLY A 211 8.84 21.82 13.54
C GLY A 211 7.46 22.01 12.89
N LEU A 212 6.94 23.24 12.97
CA LEU A 212 5.71 23.62 12.29
C LEU A 212 5.93 23.97 10.81
N ASP A 213 7.02 24.69 10.57
CA ASP A 213 7.41 25.21 9.27
C ASP A 213 8.87 24.83 9.03
N ILE A 214 9.06 23.87 8.14
CA ILE A 214 10.38 23.36 7.75
C ILE A 214 11.21 24.43 7.03
N ALA A 215 10.57 25.42 6.39
CA ALA A 215 11.27 26.53 5.74
C ALA A 215 11.93 27.46 6.75
N ALA A 216 11.28 27.66 7.90
CA ALA A 216 11.65 28.61 8.93
C ALA A 216 12.54 28.02 10.04
N LEU A 217 13.08 26.81 9.86
CA LEU A 217 13.97 26.21 10.84
C LEU A 217 15.24 27.05 11.04
N SER A 218 15.64 27.22 12.30
CA SER A 218 16.89 27.89 12.63
C SER A 218 18.10 27.04 12.18
N PRO A 219 19.26 27.67 11.88
CA PRO A 219 20.48 26.93 11.54
C PRO A 219 20.84 25.83 12.55
N ALA A 220 20.74 26.15 13.85
CA ALA A 220 20.99 25.18 14.92
C ALA A 220 20.06 23.97 14.88
N ARG A 221 18.78 24.15 14.49
CA ARG A 221 17.83 23.05 14.37
C ARG A 221 18.16 22.16 13.16
N LEU A 222 18.54 22.75 12.03
CA LEU A 222 18.98 22.01 10.84
C LEU A 222 20.24 21.18 11.13
N GLU A 223 21.21 21.76 11.82
CA GLU A 223 22.42 21.08 12.26
C GLU A 223 22.10 19.92 13.20
N GLN A 224 21.19 20.13 14.16
CA GLN A 224 20.72 19.08 15.05
C GLN A 224 20.04 17.95 14.27
N MET A 225 19.13 18.25 13.33
CA MET A 225 18.48 17.24 12.50
C MET A 225 19.47 16.43 11.67
N ALA A 226 20.47 17.09 11.07
CA ALA A 226 21.52 16.42 10.31
C ALA A 226 22.40 15.53 11.20
N ALA A 227 22.74 16.00 12.42
CA ALA A 227 23.47 15.21 13.40
C ALA A 227 22.66 13.99 13.86
N GLU A 228 21.39 14.16 14.20
CA GLU A 228 20.48 13.07 14.57
C GLU A 228 20.33 12.04 13.47
N LEU A 229 20.20 12.48 12.21
CA LEU A 229 20.12 11.59 11.06
C LEU A 229 21.41 10.76 10.90
N ARG A 230 22.58 11.39 11.07
CA ARG A 230 23.88 10.71 11.00
C ARG A 230 24.08 9.72 12.16
N GLU A 231 23.79 10.15 13.38
CA GLU A 231 23.98 9.34 14.60
C GLU A 231 23.00 8.16 14.68
N HIS A 232 21.80 8.30 14.10
CA HIS A 232 20.83 7.21 14.06
C HIS A 232 21.21 6.14 13.02
N GLU A 233 22.04 6.48 12.04
CA GLU A 233 22.46 5.62 10.92
C GLU A 233 21.30 4.83 10.30
N PRO A 234 20.26 5.53 9.80
CA PRO A 234 19.10 4.86 9.23
C PRO A 234 19.45 4.20 7.89
N ALA A 235 18.86 3.03 7.66
CA ALA A 235 18.86 2.38 6.36
C ALA A 235 18.09 3.20 5.32
N TYR A 236 16.97 3.81 5.74
CA TYR A 236 16.11 4.62 4.88
C TYR A 236 15.41 5.73 5.65
N VAL A 237 14.84 6.69 4.90
CA VAL A 237 13.96 7.72 5.43
C VAL A 237 12.55 7.53 4.85
N LEU A 238 11.53 7.55 5.71
CA LEU A 238 10.13 7.69 5.30
C LEU A 238 9.71 9.15 5.52
N ALA A 239 9.35 9.86 4.46
CA ALA A 239 9.09 11.29 4.59
C ALA A 239 7.99 11.85 3.71
N ASP A 240 7.48 13.00 4.15
CA ASP A 240 6.82 13.96 3.28
C ASP A 240 7.85 14.53 2.28
N PRO A 241 7.57 14.46 0.96
CA PRO A 241 8.53 14.83 -0.07
C PRO A 241 8.89 16.32 -0.04
N SER A 242 7.95 17.24 0.20
CA SER A 242 8.25 18.67 0.30
C SER A 242 9.16 18.94 1.50
N TYR A 243 8.83 18.40 2.67
CA TYR A 243 9.62 18.62 3.89
C TYR A 243 11.04 18.07 3.75
N LEU A 244 11.19 16.85 3.20
CA LEU A 244 12.51 16.28 3.00
C LEU A 244 13.31 17.03 1.94
N ALA A 245 12.69 17.45 0.83
CA ALA A 245 13.36 18.24 -0.20
C ALA A 245 13.83 19.60 0.33
N MET A 246 13.02 20.27 1.15
CA MET A 246 13.38 21.55 1.77
C MET A 246 14.53 21.39 2.77
N PHE A 247 14.47 20.39 3.65
CA PHE A 247 15.57 20.06 4.56
C PHE A 247 16.85 19.73 3.77
N ALA A 248 16.74 18.92 2.73
CA ALA A 248 17.84 18.52 1.86
C ALA A 248 18.51 19.73 1.17
N ASP A 249 17.73 20.62 0.54
CA ASP A 249 18.26 21.84 -0.08
C ASP A 249 18.96 22.75 0.94
N GLN A 250 18.35 22.95 2.12
CA GLN A 250 18.95 23.78 3.17
C GLN A 250 20.23 23.19 3.74
N ALA A 251 20.31 21.87 3.88
CA ALA A 251 21.50 21.14 4.32
C ALA A 251 22.62 21.21 3.27
N LEU A 252 22.30 21.05 1.98
CA LEU A 252 23.25 21.19 0.88
C LEU A 252 23.86 22.58 0.81
N ARG A 253 23.04 23.65 0.90
CA ARG A 253 23.52 25.05 0.89
C ARG A 253 24.50 25.34 2.03
N ARG A 254 24.32 24.68 3.18
CA ARG A 254 25.16 24.81 4.37
C ARG A 254 26.29 23.79 4.43
N ARG A 255 26.38 22.88 3.47
CA ARG A 255 27.36 21.78 3.43
C ARG A 255 27.32 20.93 4.70
N LEU A 256 26.11 20.69 5.23
CA LEU A 256 25.95 19.82 6.39
C LEU A 256 26.24 18.36 6.00
N PRO A 257 27.02 17.61 6.80
CA PRO A 257 27.28 16.20 6.53
C PRO A 257 26.03 15.36 6.80
N LEU A 258 25.48 14.77 5.73
CA LEU A 258 24.35 13.84 5.74
C LEU A 258 24.82 12.41 5.45
N PRO A 259 24.16 11.37 6.00
CA PRO A 259 24.49 9.99 5.67
C PRO A 259 24.01 9.62 4.25
N ARG A 260 24.65 8.63 3.66
CA ARG A 260 24.09 7.92 2.50
C ARG A 260 22.97 7.01 2.99
N LEU A 261 21.86 6.99 2.26
CA LEU A 261 20.72 6.11 2.53
C LEU A 261 20.68 4.98 1.49
N ARG A 262 20.04 3.86 1.82
CA ARG A 262 19.77 2.81 0.83
C ARG A 262 18.65 3.23 -0.13
N PHE A 263 17.65 3.93 0.38
CA PHE A 263 16.53 4.50 -0.36
C PHE A 263 15.78 5.51 0.51
N VAL A 264 14.86 6.25 -0.10
CA VAL A 264 13.84 7.05 0.58
C VAL A 264 12.46 6.55 0.16
N ILE A 265 11.52 6.49 1.10
CA ILE A 265 10.09 6.37 0.79
C ILE A 265 9.42 7.72 1.00
N THR A 266 8.77 8.23 -0.04
CA THR A 266 7.89 9.39 0.06
C THR A 266 6.45 8.96 0.30
N ALA A 267 5.73 9.72 1.10
CA ALA A 267 4.31 9.52 1.39
C ALA A 267 3.65 10.86 1.74
N TYR A 268 2.40 10.83 2.22
CA TYR A 268 1.62 11.98 2.73
C TYR A 268 1.11 12.97 1.69
N GLU A 269 1.88 13.23 0.63
CA GLU A 269 1.49 14.11 -0.49
C GLU A 269 2.18 13.68 -1.79
N LEU A 270 1.92 14.41 -2.88
CA LEU A 270 2.49 14.11 -4.19
C LEU A 270 4.01 14.38 -4.22
N CYS A 271 4.79 13.34 -4.48
CA CYS A 271 6.21 13.47 -4.78
C CYS A 271 6.41 13.99 -6.21
N SER A 272 6.61 15.31 -6.35
CA SER A 272 6.91 15.94 -7.64
C SER A 272 8.26 15.50 -8.21
N ALA A 273 8.46 15.65 -9.52
CA ALA A 273 9.75 15.38 -10.15
C ALA A 273 10.89 16.23 -9.53
N LEU A 274 10.59 17.46 -9.10
CA LEU A 274 11.56 18.34 -8.45
C LEU A 274 11.93 17.83 -7.04
N HIS A 275 10.94 17.43 -6.23
CA HIS A 275 11.21 16.85 -4.90
C HIS A 275 12.12 15.63 -5.03
N ARG A 276 11.76 14.73 -5.94
CA ARG A 276 12.54 13.52 -6.24
C ARG A 276 13.98 13.85 -6.60
N GLN A 277 14.21 14.75 -7.56
CA GLN A 277 15.56 15.12 -8.00
C GLN A 277 16.41 15.69 -6.86
N VAL A 278 15.84 16.55 -6.00
CA VAL A 278 16.57 17.11 -4.86
C VAL A 278 16.94 16.02 -3.86
N ILE A 279 16.01 15.13 -3.54
CA ILE A 279 16.21 14.03 -2.57
C ILE A 279 17.24 13.03 -3.10
N GLU A 280 17.08 12.53 -4.33
CA GLU A 280 17.98 11.56 -4.96
C GLU A 280 19.42 12.10 -5.04
N ARG A 281 19.59 13.38 -5.41
CA ARG A 281 20.90 14.03 -5.45
C ARG A 281 21.52 14.18 -4.07
N THR A 282 20.72 14.47 -3.04
CA THR A 282 21.24 14.77 -1.69
C THR A 282 21.68 13.50 -0.97
N PHE A 283 20.90 12.43 -1.07
CA PHE A 283 21.16 11.18 -0.34
C PHE A 283 21.81 10.09 -1.20
N GLU A 284 22.01 10.35 -2.49
CA GLU A 284 22.59 9.44 -3.48
C GLU A 284 21.91 8.06 -3.48
N CYS A 285 20.58 8.06 -3.44
CA CYS A 285 19.77 6.86 -3.31
C CYS A 285 18.46 6.97 -4.11
N PRO A 286 17.83 5.83 -4.47
CA PRO A 286 16.53 5.84 -5.15
C PRO A 286 15.40 6.31 -4.21
N VAL A 287 14.42 7.00 -4.80
CA VAL A 287 13.17 7.37 -4.13
C VAL A 287 12.04 6.46 -4.59
N TYR A 288 11.30 5.87 -3.65
CA TYR A 288 10.05 5.16 -3.93
C TYR A 288 8.90 5.95 -3.34
N ASP A 289 7.76 6.00 -4.04
CA ASP A 289 6.58 6.67 -3.54
C ASP A 289 5.54 5.67 -3.00
N ALA A 290 4.88 6.04 -1.91
CA ALA A 290 3.84 5.26 -1.27
C ALA A 290 2.55 6.08 -1.19
N TYR A 291 1.49 5.54 -1.78
CA TYR A 291 0.18 6.16 -1.77
C TYR A 291 -0.69 5.54 -0.68
N GLY A 292 -1.42 6.38 0.04
CA GLY A 292 -2.38 5.99 1.04
C GLY A 292 -3.33 7.13 1.38
N ALA A 293 -4.32 6.81 2.21
CA ALA A 293 -5.28 7.78 2.74
C ALA A 293 -5.61 7.42 4.19
N THR A 294 -6.06 8.38 4.99
CA THR A 294 -6.43 8.12 6.40
C THR A 294 -7.51 7.04 6.51
N GLU A 295 -8.44 7.04 5.56
CA GLU A 295 -9.55 6.11 5.42
C GLU A 295 -9.09 4.66 5.18
N TYR A 296 -7.99 4.46 4.44
CA TYR A 296 -7.57 3.14 3.94
C TYR A 296 -6.20 2.68 4.44
N GLY A 297 -5.37 3.58 4.96
CA GLY A 297 -3.96 3.34 5.26
C GLY A 297 -3.11 3.31 3.98
N ALA A 298 -2.01 2.57 4.00
CA ALA A 298 -1.14 2.41 2.84
C ALA A 298 -1.83 1.53 1.78
N LEU A 299 -2.08 2.10 0.60
CA LEU A 299 -2.82 1.48 -0.50
C LEU A 299 -1.92 0.97 -1.63
N ALA A 300 -0.84 1.69 -1.92
CA ALA A 300 0.06 1.30 -2.99
C ALA A 300 1.50 1.74 -2.70
N VAL A 301 2.46 1.04 -3.30
CA VAL A 301 3.87 1.43 -3.26
C VAL A 301 4.47 1.30 -4.66
N GLN A 302 5.36 2.22 -5.00
CA GLN A 302 6.11 2.22 -6.24
C GLN A 302 7.19 1.12 -6.21
N CYS A 303 7.33 0.34 -7.28
CA CYS A 303 8.47 -0.58 -7.46
C CYS A 303 9.69 0.10 -8.08
N GLU A 304 10.76 -0.66 -8.23
CA GLU A 304 12.03 -0.25 -8.86
C GLU A 304 11.86 0.24 -10.31
N ALA A 305 10.79 -0.15 -11.00
CA ALA A 305 10.47 0.31 -12.35
C ALA A 305 9.59 1.58 -12.39
N GLY A 306 9.35 2.22 -11.24
CA GLY A 306 8.56 3.44 -11.14
C GLY A 306 7.03 3.25 -11.22
N ARG A 307 6.53 2.01 -11.20
CA ARG A 307 5.10 1.68 -11.28
C ARG A 307 4.52 1.43 -9.89
N TYR A 308 3.28 1.83 -9.65
CA TYR A 308 2.58 1.53 -8.40
C TYR A 308 2.01 0.12 -8.39
N HIS A 309 2.30 -0.61 -7.33
CA HIS A 309 1.63 -1.86 -6.99
C HIS A 309 0.57 -1.57 -5.95
N VAL A 310 -0.69 -1.83 -6.31
CA VAL A 310 -1.84 -1.66 -5.42
C VAL A 310 -1.96 -2.88 -4.52
N ASN A 311 -2.13 -2.65 -3.22
CA ASN A 311 -2.36 -3.67 -2.22
C ASN A 311 -3.75 -4.30 -2.43
N PRO A 312 -3.85 -5.57 -2.87
CA PRO A 312 -5.15 -6.22 -3.07
C PRO A 312 -5.84 -6.61 -1.75
N GLY A 313 -5.13 -6.51 -0.63
CA GLY A 313 -5.59 -6.69 0.75
C GLY A 313 -6.17 -5.43 1.39
N ALA A 314 -5.65 -4.25 1.06
CA ALA A 314 -6.10 -2.97 1.60
C ALA A 314 -7.21 -2.39 0.74
N SER A 315 -8.45 -2.85 0.95
CA SER A 315 -9.69 -2.31 0.38
C SER A 315 -9.79 -2.23 -1.15
N SER A 316 -11.00 -2.48 -1.66
CA SER A 316 -11.37 -2.36 -3.07
C SER A 316 -11.21 -0.92 -3.56
N SER A 317 -10.09 -0.60 -4.20
CA SER A 317 -9.94 0.66 -4.95
C SER A 317 -10.22 0.37 -6.43
N SER A 318 -11.41 0.71 -6.90
CA SER A 318 -11.68 0.84 -8.34
C SER A 318 -11.30 2.25 -8.78
N CYS A 319 -10.39 2.41 -9.74
CA CYS A 319 -10.20 3.69 -10.42
C CYS A 319 -11.44 3.97 -11.27
N ALA A 320 -12.42 4.70 -10.73
CA ALA A 320 -13.50 5.26 -11.52
C ALA A 320 -12.90 6.40 -12.36
N THR A 321 -12.76 6.18 -13.67
CA THR A 321 -12.48 7.27 -14.61
C THR A 321 -13.78 8.02 -14.84
N THR A 322 -13.98 9.13 -14.15
CA THR A 322 -15.04 10.09 -14.51
C THR A 322 -14.59 10.86 -15.76
N GLY A 323 -14.64 10.18 -16.91
CA GLY A 323 -14.25 10.67 -18.23
C GLY A 323 -14.21 9.49 -19.23
N PRO A 324 -14.35 9.74 -20.55
CA PRO A 324 -14.33 8.66 -21.53
C PRO A 324 -13.06 7.82 -21.36
N ALA A 325 -13.22 6.51 -21.28
CA ALA A 325 -12.14 5.57 -21.05
C ALA A 325 -10.97 5.86 -22.00
N THR A 326 -9.90 6.47 -21.49
CA THR A 326 -8.67 6.61 -22.26
C THR A 326 -8.08 5.22 -22.39
N THR A 327 -8.13 4.68 -23.60
CA THR A 327 -7.36 3.52 -24.05
C THR A 327 -5.93 3.63 -23.49
N PRO A 328 -5.34 2.55 -22.94
CA PRO A 328 -3.94 2.58 -22.56
C PRO A 328 -3.13 2.98 -23.79
N ALA A 329 -2.38 4.07 -23.68
CA ALA A 329 -1.53 4.55 -24.76
C ALA A 329 -0.62 3.40 -25.21
N SER A 330 -0.77 2.99 -26.46
CA SER A 330 0.18 2.11 -27.12
C SER A 330 1.54 2.81 -27.08
N CYS A 331 2.49 2.26 -26.32
CA CYS A 331 3.88 2.65 -26.42
C CYS A 331 4.37 2.30 -27.84
N SER A 332 4.31 3.27 -28.75
CA SER A 332 5.10 3.26 -29.96
C SER A 332 6.57 3.45 -29.56
N SER A 333 7.41 2.48 -29.91
CA SER A 333 8.86 2.50 -29.72
C SER A 333 9.48 3.81 -30.24
N PRO A 334 10.55 4.33 -29.60
CA PRO A 334 11.27 5.47 -30.13
C PRO A 334 11.92 5.10 -31.49
N PRO A 335 11.99 6.05 -32.45
CA PRO A 335 12.64 5.80 -33.73
C PRO A 335 14.13 5.52 -33.51
N SER A 336 14.61 4.45 -34.14
CA SER A 336 16.02 4.10 -34.23
C SER A 336 16.78 5.23 -34.92
N THR A 337 17.66 5.91 -34.20
CA THR A 337 18.73 6.69 -34.81
C THR A 337 19.72 5.70 -35.42
N SER A 338 19.71 5.62 -36.75
CA SER A 338 20.86 5.12 -37.52
C SER A 338 21.69 6.32 -37.93
N ASP A 339 23.01 6.10 -38.01
CA ASP A 339 24.10 7.06 -38.23
C ASP A 339 23.86 8.13 -39.30
#